data_AF-A0A3C1C256-F1
#
_entry.id   AF-A0A3C1C256-F1
#
_cell.length_a   1.000
_cell.length_b   1.000
_cell.length_c   1.000
_cell.angle_alpha   90.00
_cell.angle_beta   90.00
_cell.angle_gamma   90.00
#
_symmetry.space_group_name_H-M   'P 1'
#
loop_
_entity.id
_entity.type
_entity.pdbx_description
1 polymer ?
#
loop_
_entity_poly.entity_id
_entity_poly.type
_entity_poly.pdbx_seq_one_letter_code
_entity_poly.pdbx_strand_id
1 'polypeptide(L)'
;IEFDLAATKATGNFPRRATFSIAVDSWATAGPETAPQEAVAKLARAGGGVALPEEIVRDGPGSVPEYEPGVLRLSHPGGFRDRADAMHYLMLRTSGLFPDRDWAASAFQCAVQDSEGLPQLILNGDAAILAVNPDPDLETMLEMGQNRGLTLLERIRQSGAKAVWIRAGSLPGRVDHGSRALYLCDYPAVWEEGSPAPGVDLGHAEAELMASLSCALKEQGICLLVEDGGPAAPFTTYYADALVCASADPAEMRRQRALAGPRAVLWTASDLGAEAKGLADELGFVRPARIGKD
;
A
#
# COMPACT_ATOMS: atom_id res chain seq x y z
N ILE A 1 -13.07 16.50 -0.11
CA ILE A 1 -13.61 15.38 0.67
C ILE A 1 -14.94 15.04 0.05
N GLU A 2 -15.00 13.94 -0.67
CA GLU A 2 -16.25 13.36 -1.15
C GLU A 2 -16.76 12.41 -0.07
N PHE A 3 -18.08 12.38 0.13
CA PHE A 3 -18.73 11.54 1.13
C PHE A 3 -19.77 10.71 0.40
N ASP A 4 -19.50 9.41 0.28
CA ASP A 4 -20.53 8.50 -0.19
C ASP A 4 -21.45 8.09 0.95
N LEU A 5 -22.71 8.45 0.77
CA LEU A 5 -23.80 8.01 1.64
C LEU A 5 -24.33 6.70 1.08
N ALA A 6 -24.07 5.58 1.76
CA ALA A 6 -24.64 4.30 1.33
C ALA A 6 -26.12 4.15 1.76
N ALA A 7 -26.89 3.39 0.96
CA ALA A 7 -28.21 2.92 1.38
C ALA A 7 -28.05 1.95 2.55
N THR A 8 -28.72 2.22 3.68
CA THR A 8 -28.58 1.34 4.85
C THR A 8 -29.41 0.07 4.65
N LYS A 9 -28.79 -1.09 4.93
CA LYS A 9 -29.41 -2.42 4.77
C LYS A 9 -30.74 -2.58 5.52
N ALA A 10 -30.91 -1.85 6.62
CA ALA A 10 -32.12 -1.86 7.44
C ALA A 10 -33.30 -1.08 6.85
N THR A 11 -33.06 -0.05 6.01
CA THR A 11 -34.13 0.84 5.54
C THR A 11 -34.28 0.88 4.03
N GLY A 12 -33.31 0.36 3.27
CA GLY A 12 -33.32 0.38 1.80
C GLY A 12 -33.32 1.79 1.20
N ASN A 13 -33.05 2.82 2.01
CA ASN A 13 -33.13 4.21 1.63
C ASN A 13 -31.79 4.91 1.87
N PHE A 14 -31.50 5.90 1.02
CA PHE A 14 -30.45 6.87 1.28
C PHE A 14 -30.78 7.68 2.55
N PRO A 15 -29.79 8.00 3.40
CA PRO A 15 -29.98 8.91 4.52
C PRO A 15 -30.57 10.23 4.02
N ARG A 16 -31.80 10.57 4.44
CA ARG A 16 -32.45 11.83 4.02
C ARG A 16 -31.68 13.06 4.49
N ARG A 17 -30.88 12.92 5.55
CA ARG A 17 -29.91 13.89 6.05
C ARG A 17 -28.75 13.13 6.72
N ALA A 18 -27.53 13.54 6.39
CA ALA A 18 -26.33 13.23 7.16
C ALA A 18 -25.68 14.56 7.55
N THR A 19 -25.24 14.67 8.80
CA THR A 19 -24.51 15.85 9.27
C THR A 19 -23.08 15.41 9.52
N PHE A 20 -22.19 15.91 8.69
CA PHE A 20 -20.75 15.78 8.88
C PHE A 20 -20.23 17.06 9.51
N SER A 21 -19.31 16.92 10.45
CA SER A 21 -18.51 18.05 10.93
C SER A 21 -17.11 17.86 10.39
N ILE A 22 -16.76 18.69 9.42
CA ILE A 22 -15.44 18.71 8.81
C ILE A 22 -14.67 19.84 9.48
N ALA A 23 -13.57 19.48 10.13
CA ALA A 23 -12.56 20.46 10.51
C ALA A 23 -11.53 20.51 9.38
N VAL A 24 -11.63 21.54 8.53
CA VAL A 24 -10.58 21.84 7.54
C VAL A 24 -9.60 22.78 8.21
N ASP A 25 -8.39 22.29 8.49
CA ASP A 25 -7.28 23.14 8.90
C ASP A 25 -6.51 23.55 7.64
N SER A 26 -6.27 24.85 7.48
CA SER A 26 -5.51 25.40 6.36
C SER A 26 -4.36 26.23 6.91
N TRP A 27 -3.17 26.06 6.36
CA TRP A 27 -2.00 26.83 6.75
C TRP A 27 -1.34 27.45 5.51
N ALA A 28 -0.66 28.58 5.72
CA ALA A 28 0.18 29.16 4.69
C ALA A 28 1.37 28.23 4.45
N THR A 29 1.56 27.83 3.19
CA THR A 29 2.72 27.05 2.76
C THR A 29 3.77 27.96 2.11
N ALA A 30 5.05 27.64 2.29
CA ALA A 30 6.14 28.39 1.66
C ALA A 30 6.26 28.10 0.14
N GLY A 31 5.63 27.05 -0.36
CA GLY A 31 5.56 26.71 -1.78
C GLY A 31 5.13 25.26 -2.01
N PRO A 32 4.78 24.89 -3.26
CA PRO A 32 4.32 23.53 -3.59
C PRO A 32 5.36 22.44 -3.26
N GLU A 33 6.65 22.77 -3.24
CA GLU A 33 7.71 21.82 -2.92
C GLU A 33 7.86 21.55 -1.41
N THR A 34 7.47 22.50 -0.55
CA THR A 34 7.51 22.32 0.91
C THR A 34 6.20 21.82 1.48
N ALA A 35 5.10 21.97 0.75
CA ALA A 35 3.76 21.55 1.16
C ALA A 35 3.68 20.08 1.64
N PRO A 36 4.35 19.09 0.99
CA PRO A 36 4.34 17.71 1.48
C PRO A 36 4.98 17.58 2.87
N GLN A 37 6.13 18.23 3.11
CA GLN A 37 6.82 18.16 4.40
C GLN A 37 6.06 18.87 5.51
N GLU A 38 5.42 20.01 5.21
CA GLU A 38 4.58 20.75 6.15
C GLU A 38 3.31 19.95 6.50
N ALA A 39 2.69 19.31 5.50
CA ALA A 39 1.56 18.40 5.71
C ALA A 39 1.97 17.24 6.63
N VAL A 40 3.12 16.61 6.38
CA VAL A 40 3.67 15.54 7.24
C VAL A 40 3.85 16.01 8.68
N ALA A 41 4.42 17.20 8.91
CA ALA A 41 4.60 17.74 10.26
C ALA A 41 3.27 18.00 11.00
N LYS A 42 2.21 18.34 10.27
CA LYS A 42 0.86 18.53 10.83
C LYS A 42 0.16 17.19 11.08
N LEU A 43 0.28 16.25 10.15
CA LEU A 43 -0.27 14.90 10.22
C LEU A 43 0.39 14.06 11.31
N ALA A 44 1.67 14.29 11.62
CA ALA A 44 2.40 13.66 12.73
C ALA A 44 1.74 13.87 14.11
N ARG A 45 0.75 14.78 14.24
CA ARG A 45 -0.05 14.95 15.46
C ARG A 45 -1.24 13.99 15.55
N ALA A 46 -1.58 13.29 14.48
CA ALA A 46 -2.63 12.28 14.43
C ALA A 46 -2.01 10.87 14.45
N GLY A 47 -2.54 10.01 15.31
CA GLY A 47 -2.00 8.67 15.57
C GLY A 47 -1.44 8.57 16.99
N GLY A 48 -2.16 7.87 17.87
CA GLY A 48 -1.62 7.49 19.16
C GLY A 48 -0.49 6.48 18.96
N GLY A 49 0.60 6.59 19.72
CA GLY A 49 1.69 5.61 19.67
C GLY A 49 1.16 4.23 20.03
N VAL A 50 0.99 3.35 19.04
CA VAL A 50 0.71 1.93 19.26
C VAL A 50 2.05 1.24 19.44
N ALA A 51 2.21 0.52 20.55
CA ALA A 51 3.41 -0.29 20.75
C ALA A 51 3.46 -1.38 19.68
N LEU A 52 4.64 -1.59 19.08
CA LEU A 52 4.86 -2.74 18.21
C LEU A 52 4.65 -4.03 19.03
N PRO A 53 3.97 -5.05 18.47
CA PRO A 53 3.90 -6.37 19.09
C PRO A 53 5.29 -6.89 19.48
N GLU A 54 5.40 -7.50 20.66
CA GLU A 54 6.68 -7.96 21.21
C GLU A 54 7.38 -8.95 20.28
N GLU A 55 6.61 -9.77 19.56
CA GLU A 55 7.15 -10.74 18.61
C GLU A 55 7.93 -10.06 17.47
N ILE A 56 7.53 -8.86 17.03
CA ILE A 56 8.23 -8.13 15.97
C ILE A 56 9.55 -7.58 16.50
N VAL A 57 9.54 -7.09 17.74
CA VAL A 57 10.73 -6.58 18.41
C VAL A 57 11.73 -7.71 18.68
N ARG A 58 11.23 -8.92 18.97
CA ARG A 58 12.02 -10.10 19.30
C ARG A 58 12.52 -10.88 18.08
N ASP A 59 11.62 -11.21 17.15
CA ASP A 59 11.88 -12.16 16.06
C ASP A 59 12.27 -11.44 14.76
N GLY A 60 11.99 -10.13 14.67
CA GLY A 60 12.39 -9.26 13.57
C GLY A 60 11.49 -9.31 12.35
N PRO A 61 11.83 -8.56 11.27
CA PRO A 61 10.96 -8.38 10.12
C PRO A 61 10.65 -9.69 9.38
N GLY A 62 11.53 -10.68 9.46
CA GLY A 62 11.33 -11.99 8.81
C GLY A 62 10.21 -12.84 9.42
N SER A 63 9.64 -12.44 10.58
CA SER A 63 8.46 -13.09 11.17
C SER A 63 7.15 -12.40 10.80
N VAL A 64 7.19 -11.31 10.04
CA VAL A 64 6.01 -10.52 9.64
C VAL A 64 5.68 -10.84 8.18
N PRO A 65 4.44 -11.27 7.86
CA PRO A 65 4.01 -11.41 6.48
C PRO A 65 4.14 -10.08 5.73
N GLU A 66 4.90 -10.11 4.63
CA GLU A 66 5.14 -8.98 3.73
C GLU A 66 4.22 -9.07 2.51
N TYR A 67 3.59 -7.95 2.14
CA TYR A 67 2.74 -7.85 0.97
C TYR A 67 3.02 -6.58 0.15
N GLU A 68 2.92 -6.72 -1.16
CA GLU A 68 2.97 -5.63 -2.13
C GLU A 68 1.62 -5.56 -2.88
N PRO A 69 0.64 -4.79 -2.38
CA PRO A 69 -0.70 -4.80 -2.95
C PRO A 69 -0.72 -4.29 -4.39
N GLY A 70 0.04 -3.23 -4.67
CA GLY A 70 0.12 -2.61 -5.99
C GLY A 70 0.88 -3.44 -7.03
N VAL A 71 1.55 -4.52 -6.65
CA VAL A 71 2.44 -5.23 -7.58
C VAL A 71 2.26 -6.74 -7.49
N LEU A 72 2.30 -7.41 -8.64
CA LEU A 72 2.54 -8.84 -8.70
C LEU A 72 3.90 -9.12 -9.33
N ARG A 73 4.78 -9.75 -8.55
CA ARG A 73 6.03 -10.34 -9.06
C ARG A 73 5.77 -11.76 -9.53
N LEU A 74 6.14 -12.01 -10.77
CA LEU A 74 6.14 -13.32 -11.39
C LEU A 74 7.59 -13.72 -11.63
N SER A 75 7.91 -14.98 -11.34
CA SER A 75 9.18 -15.58 -11.70
C SER A 75 8.94 -16.94 -12.34
N HIS A 76 9.78 -17.27 -13.31
CA HIS A 76 9.78 -18.55 -14.00
C HIS A 76 11.25 -18.97 -14.23
N PRO A 77 11.65 -20.24 -13.99
CA PRO A 77 13.06 -20.64 -14.08
C PRO A 77 13.75 -20.42 -15.44
N GLY A 78 12.98 -20.22 -16.52
CA GLY A 78 13.51 -19.86 -17.85
C GLY A 78 13.23 -18.41 -18.27
N GLY A 79 12.77 -17.58 -17.33
CA GLY A 79 12.32 -16.22 -17.58
C GLY A 79 11.08 -16.13 -18.48
N PHE A 80 10.85 -14.91 -18.97
CA PHE A 80 9.76 -14.58 -19.89
C PHE A 80 10.34 -13.99 -21.16
N ARG A 81 9.89 -14.49 -22.33
CA ARG A 81 10.38 -13.99 -23.63
C ARG A 81 9.88 -12.60 -23.94
N ASP A 82 8.61 -12.35 -23.61
CA ASP A 82 7.91 -11.10 -23.84
C ASP A 82 6.80 -10.91 -22.79
N ARG A 83 6.10 -9.78 -22.87
CA ARG A 83 5.00 -9.45 -21.95
C ARG A 83 3.83 -10.42 -22.06
N ALA A 84 3.55 -10.95 -23.25
CA ALA A 84 2.45 -11.88 -23.47
C ALA A 84 2.73 -13.23 -22.80
N ASP A 85 3.99 -13.71 -22.83
CA ASP A 85 4.45 -14.90 -22.13
C ASP A 85 4.21 -14.79 -20.62
N ALA A 86 4.53 -13.64 -20.03
CA ALA A 86 4.28 -13.36 -18.61
C ALA A 86 2.77 -13.34 -18.27
N MET A 87 1.94 -12.74 -19.12
CA MET A 87 0.49 -12.73 -18.93
C MET A 87 -0.15 -14.10 -19.10
N HIS A 88 0.32 -14.92 -20.05
CA HIS A 88 -0.13 -16.31 -20.18
C HIS A 88 0.26 -17.15 -18.97
N TYR A 89 1.47 -16.95 -18.43
CA TYR A 89 1.87 -17.61 -17.19
C TYR A 89 1.02 -17.17 -16.01
N LEU A 90 0.72 -15.88 -15.88
CA LEU A 90 -0.23 -15.38 -14.87
C LEU A 90 -1.60 -16.05 -15.01
N MET A 91 -2.13 -16.13 -16.23
CA MET A 91 -3.41 -16.80 -16.50
C MET A 91 -3.37 -18.27 -16.07
N LEU A 92 -2.29 -19.00 -16.34
CA LEU A 92 -2.11 -20.37 -15.84
C LEU A 92 -2.12 -20.42 -14.30
N ARG A 93 -1.51 -19.43 -13.63
CA ARG A 93 -1.47 -19.34 -12.18
C ARG A 93 -2.82 -19.04 -11.53
N THR A 94 -3.81 -18.55 -12.28
CA THR A 94 -5.20 -18.44 -11.81
C THR A 94 -5.90 -19.80 -11.69
N SER A 95 -5.33 -20.87 -12.25
CA SER A 95 -5.89 -22.21 -12.18
C SER A 95 -5.81 -22.79 -10.77
N GLY A 96 -6.62 -23.83 -10.50
CA GLY A 96 -6.61 -24.55 -9.23
C GLY A 96 -5.33 -25.34 -8.91
N LEU A 97 -4.31 -25.24 -9.75
CA LEU A 97 -3.02 -25.94 -9.60
C LEU A 97 -2.08 -25.24 -8.61
N PHE A 98 -2.32 -23.96 -8.30
CA PHE A 98 -1.45 -23.16 -7.45
C PHE A 98 -2.14 -22.77 -6.13
N PRO A 99 -1.42 -22.82 -5.00
CA PRO A 99 -1.97 -22.48 -3.69
C PRO A 99 -2.36 -21.00 -3.58
N ASP A 100 -1.82 -20.15 -4.44
CA ASP A 100 -2.04 -18.70 -4.45
C ASP A 100 -2.84 -18.21 -5.66
N ARG A 101 -3.72 -19.07 -6.17
CA ARG A 101 -4.60 -18.79 -7.32
C ARG A 101 -5.49 -17.55 -7.14
N ASP A 102 -5.92 -17.26 -5.91
CA ASP A 102 -6.71 -16.08 -5.55
C ASP A 102 -5.90 -14.79 -5.72
N TRP A 103 -4.63 -14.81 -5.33
CA TRP A 103 -3.72 -13.68 -5.54
C TRP A 103 -3.40 -13.47 -7.00
N ALA A 104 -3.18 -14.56 -7.74
CA ALA A 104 -2.97 -14.50 -9.18
C ALA A 104 -4.22 -14.00 -9.92
N ALA A 105 -5.41 -14.48 -9.56
CA ALA A 105 -6.66 -14.10 -10.18
C ALA A 105 -7.03 -12.64 -9.90
N SER A 106 -6.87 -12.16 -8.66
CA SER A 106 -7.07 -10.74 -8.33
C SER A 106 -6.10 -9.84 -9.10
N ALA A 107 -4.82 -10.21 -9.18
CA ALA A 107 -3.84 -9.44 -9.95
C ALA A 107 -4.12 -9.43 -11.47
N PHE A 108 -4.59 -10.55 -12.03
CA PHE A 108 -4.95 -10.62 -13.44
C PHE A 108 -6.16 -9.73 -13.78
N GLN A 109 -7.16 -9.68 -12.89
CA GLN A 109 -8.38 -8.91 -13.10
C GLN A 109 -8.22 -7.42 -12.78
N CYS A 110 -7.31 -7.09 -11.86
CA CYS A 110 -6.93 -5.73 -11.49
C CYS A 110 -5.64 -5.27 -12.18
N ALA A 111 -5.22 -5.93 -13.28
CA ALA A 111 -4.03 -5.55 -14.02
C ALA A 111 -4.19 -4.13 -14.59
N VAL A 112 -3.27 -3.25 -14.22
CA VAL A 112 -3.26 -1.84 -14.66
C VAL A 112 -3.06 -1.77 -16.16
N GLN A 113 -3.83 -0.93 -16.85
CA GLN A 113 -3.72 -0.73 -18.29
C GLN A 113 -3.07 0.61 -18.61
N ASP A 114 -2.22 0.64 -19.63
CA ASP A 114 -1.75 1.88 -20.24
C ASP A 114 -2.82 2.50 -21.17
N SER A 115 -2.53 3.67 -21.74
CA SER A 115 -3.44 4.38 -22.64
C SER A 115 -3.78 3.61 -23.93
N GLU A 116 -3.02 2.57 -24.28
CA GLU A 116 -3.27 1.68 -25.42
C GLU A 116 -4.10 0.45 -25.03
N GLY A 117 -4.45 0.32 -23.74
CA GLY A 117 -5.20 -0.81 -23.19
C GLY A 117 -4.35 -2.05 -22.91
N LEU A 118 -3.01 -1.91 -22.92
CA LEU A 118 -2.09 -3.02 -22.63
C LEU A 118 -1.73 -3.07 -21.15
N PRO A 119 -1.55 -4.27 -20.56
CA PRO A 119 -1.09 -4.39 -19.18
C PRO A 119 0.27 -3.73 -18.95
N GLN A 120 0.38 -2.94 -17.90
CA GLN A 120 1.63 -2.30 -17.49
C GLN A 120 2.54 -3.31 -16.79
N LEU A 121 3.51 -3.82 -17.55
CA LEU A 121 4.38 -4.92 -17.15
C LEU A 121 5.84 -4.62 -17.51
N ILE A 122 6.74 -4.76 -16.54
CA ILE A 122 8.18 -4.65 -16.71
C ILE A 122 8.80 -6.05 -16.67
N LEU A 123 9.63 -6.36 -17.66
CA LEU A 123 10.48 -7.55 -17.66
C LEU A 123 11.84 -7.22 -17.05
N ASN A 124 12.30 -8.04 -16.11
CA ASN A 124 13.59 -7.88 -15.45
C ASN A 124 14.26 -9.25 -15.29
N GLY A 125 15.07 -9.65 -16.27
CA GLY A 125 15.71 -10.96 -16.31
C GLY A 125 14.67 -12.09 -16.30
N ASP A 126 14.74 -12.96 -15.29
CA ASP A 126 13.82 -14.09 -15.13
C ASP A 126 12.50 -13.72 -14.41
N ALA A 127 12.30 -12.44 -14.14
CA ALA A 127 11.13 -11.92 -13.45
C ALA A 127 10.30 -10.98 -14.33
N ALA A 128 9.00 -10.94 -14.05
CA ALA A 128 8.09 -9.93 -14.54
C ALA A 128 7.43 -9.22 -13.35
N ILE A 129 7.26 -7.91 -13.48
CA ILE A 129 6.64 -7.04 -12.48
C ILE A 129 5.41 -6.44 -13.13
N LEU A 130 4.23 -6.87 -12.70
CA LEU A 130 2.93 -6.37 -13.16
C LEU A 130 2.42 -5.31 -12.17
N ALA A 131 2.03 -4.14 -12.67
CA ALA A 131 1.25 -3.18 -11.89
C ALA A 131 -0.18 -3.69 -11.72
N VAL A 132 -0.67 -3.62 -10.49
CA VAL A 132 -2.00 -4.06 -10.08
C VAL A 132 -2.66 -2.89 -9.38
N ASN A 133 -3.89 -2.58 -9.76
CA ASN A 133 -4.68 -1.58 -9.07
C ASN A 133 -5.08 -2.14 -7.68
N PRO A 134 -4.59 -1.54 -6.57
CA PRO A 134 -4.84 -2.05 -5.23
C PRO A 134 -6.18 -1.60 -4.64
N ASP A 135 -6.95 -0.79 -5.37
CA ASP A 135 -8.20 -0.19 -4.92
C ASP A 135 -9.16 -1.26 -4.35
N PRO A 136 -9.63 -1.09 -3.09
CA PRO A 136 -10.73 -1.89 -2.58
C PRO A 136 -12.04 -1.51 -3.27
N ASP A 137 -12.30 -2.08 -4.45
CA ASP A 137 -13.61 -2.03 -5.13
C ASP A 137 -14.82 -2.15 -4.19
N LEU A 138 -15.88 -1.38 -4.47
CA LEU A 138 -17.14 -1.41 -3.75
C LEU A 138 -17.80 -2.81 -3.72
N GLU A 139 -18.46 -3.18 -2.61
CA GLU A 139 -19.14 -4.48 -2.44
C GLU A 139 -20.14 -4.80 -3.56
N THR A 140 -20.84 -3.79 -4.10
CA THR A 140 -21.81 -3.94 -5.19
C THR A 140 -21.18 -4.36 -6.51
N MET A 141 -19.85 -4.31 -6.63
CA MET A 141 -19.12 -4.50 -7.88
C MET A 141 -18.20 -5.72 -7.88
N LEU A 142 -18.30 -6.57 -6.84
CA LEU A 142 -17.78 -7.95 -6.83
C LEU A 142 -18.35 -8.79 -7.99
N GLU A 143 -19.47 -8.38 -8.57
CA GLU A 143 -20.04 -9.00 -9.78
C GLU A 143 -19.15 -8.81 -11.02
N MET A 144 -18.26 -7.81 -11.03
CA MET A 144 -17.35 -7.54 -12.14
C MET A 144 -16.00 -8.26 -12.01
N GLY A 145 -15.70 -8.88 -10.87
CA GLY A 145 -14.43 -9.58 -10.65
C GLY A 145 -13.94 -9.57 -9.20
N GLN A 146 -12.80 -10.23 -8.98
CA GLN A 146 -12.05 -10.23 -7.74
C GLN A 146 -11.45 -8.86 -7.46
N ASN A 147 -11.47 -8.50 -6.18
CA ASN A 147 -10.95 -7.26 -5.64
C ASN A 147 -9.58 -7.52 -4.99
N ARG A 148 -8.58 -6.70 -5.33
CA ARG A 148 -7.21 -6.84 -4.82
C ARG A 148 -7.12 -6.60 -3.30
N GLY A 149 -7.73 -5.53 -2.80
CA GLY A 149 -7.75 -5.18 -1.38
C GLY A 149 -8.47 -6.20 -0.49
N LEU A 150 -9.61 -6.73 -0.94
CA LEU A 150 -10.35 -7.79 -0.21
C LEU A 150 -9.59 -9.12 -0.22
N THR A 151 -8.96 -9.47 -1.35
CA THR A 151 -8.10 -10.66 -1.43
C THR A 151 -6.92 -10.54 -0.48
N LEU A 152 -6.31 -9.36 -0.38
CA LEU A 152 -5.26 -9.08 0.60
C LEU A 152 -5.76 -9.24 2.03
N LEU A 153 -6.90 -8.61 2.37
CA LEU A 153 -7.46 -8.67 3.72
C LEU A 153 -7.77 -10.11 4.15
N GLU A 154 -8.33 -10.91 3.25
CA GLU A 154 -8.62 -12.32 3.53
C GLU A 154 -7.33 -13.13 3.76
N ARG A 155 -6.29 -12.88 2.96
CA ARG A 155 -4.97 -13.51 3.17
C ARG A 155 -4.35 -13.15 4.51
N ILE A 156 -4.44 -11.87 4.89
CA ILE A 156 -3.98 -11.41 6.20
C ILE A 156 -4.71 -12.17 7.32
N ARG A 157 -6.04 -12.28 7.23
CA ARG A 157 -6.84 -13.02 8.21
C ARG A 157 -6.45 -14.50 8.29
N GLN A 158 -6.24 -15.14 7.15
CA GLN A 158 -5.83 -16.55 7.07
C GLN A 158 -4.43 -16.80 7.63
N SER A 159 -3.54 -15.80 7.57
CA SER A 159 -2.18 -15.92 8.11
C SER A 159 -2.15 -16.03 9.65
N GLY A 160 -3.19 -15.52 10.33
CA GLY A 160 -3.25 -15.46 11.80
C GLY A 160 -2.19 -14.54 12.44
N ALA A 161 -1.48 -13.74 11.64
CA ALA A 161 -0.42 -12.88 12.12
C ALA A 161 -0.95 -11.70 12.96
N LYS A 162 -0.18 -11.30 13.97
CA LYS A 162 -0.47 -10.13 14.83
C LYS A 162 0.00 -8.81 14.22
N ALA A 163 0.76 -8.89 13.15
CA ALA A 163 1.15 -7.75 12.36
C ALA A 163 1.38 -8.15 10.92
N VAL A 164 1.29 -7.17 10.03
CA VAL A 164 1.55 -7.32 8.60
C VAL A 164 2.35 -6.13 8.11
N TRP A 165 3.22 -6.38 7.15
CA TRP A 165 4.04 -5.37 6.52
C TRP A 165 3.57 -5.16 5.08
N ILE A 166 3.11 -3.95 4.79
CA ILE A 166 2.79 -3.51 3.44
C ILE A 166 3.94 -2.66 2.90
N ARG A 167 4.41 -3.02 1.70
CA ARG A 167 5.35 -2.21 0.93
C ARG A 167 4.58 -1.47 -0.14
N ALA A 168 4.45 -0.16 0.06
CA ALA A 168 3.75 0.75 -0.82
C ALA A 168 4.72 1.45 -1.79
N GLY A 169 4.18 2.11 -2.81
CA GLY A 169 4.93 2.93 -3.74
C GLY A 169 5.82 2.16 -4.73
N SER A 170 5.68 0.83 -4.81
CA SER A 170 6.51 -0.05 -5.65
C SER A 170 5.99 -0.20 -7.09
N LEU A 171 4.99 0.59 -7.47
CA LEU A 171 4.23 0.47 -8.72
C LEU A 171 5.05 0.86 -9.98
N PRO A 172 5.12 -0.01 -11.02
CA PRO A 172 5.58 0.41 -12.33
C PRO A 172 4.47 1.19 -13.05
N GLY A 173 4.69 2.47 -13.31
CA GLY A 173 3.66 3.37 -13.85
C GLY A 173 2.64 3.80 -12.79
N ARG A 174 2.07 5.00 -12.95
CA ARG A 174 1.24 5.63 -11.91
C ARG A 174 -0.23 5.77 -12.26
N VAL A 175 -0.59 5.60 -13.53
CA VAL A 175 -1.94 5.88 -14.03
C VAL A 175 -2.53 4.63 -14.67
N ASP A 176 -3.72 4.24 -14.23
CA ASP A 176 -4.51 3.14 -14.80
C ASP A 176 -5.59 3.68 -15.72
N HIS A 177 -5.47 3.40 -17.02
CA HIS A 177 -6.47 3.78 -18.04
C HIS A 177 -7.55 2.70 -18.23
N GLY A 178 -7.50 1.62 -17.44
CA GLY A 178 -8.47 0.54 -17.52
C GLY A 178 -9.89 1.02 -17.26
N SER A 179 -10.83 0.57 -18.09
CA SER A 179 -12.25 0.91 -17.92
C SER A 179 -12.74 0.52 -16.53
N ARG A 180 -12.33 -0.65 -16.03
CA ARG A 180 -12.60 -1.10 -14.67
C ARG A 180 -12.17 -0.06 -13.64
N ALA A 181 -10.93 0.44 -13.70
CA ALA A 181 -10.44 1.45 -12.77
C ALA A 181 -11.24 2.75 -12.85
N LEU A 182 -11.52 3.24 -14.06
CA LEU A 182 -12.32 4.47 -14.27
C LEU A 182 -13.77 4.35 -13.80
N TYR A 183 -14.36 3.14 -13.83
CA TYR A 183 -15.69 2.89 -13.28
C TYR A 183 -15.71 2.75 -11.76
N LEU A 184 -14.58 2.42 -11.15
CA LEU A 184 -14.45 2.05 -9.75
C LEU A 184 -13.80 3.12 -8.88
N CYS A 185 -13.12 4.10 -9.48
CA CYS A 185 -12.41 5.11 -8.71
C CYS A 185 -13.39 6.06 -8.02
N ASP A 186 -13.35 6.06 -6.68
CA ASP A 186 -13.98 7.08 -5.82
C ASP A 186 -13.09 8.34 -5.69
N TYR A 187 -12.12 8.49 -6.59
CA TYR A 187 -11.14 9.57 -6.60
C TYR A 187 -10.94 10.15 -8.02
N PRO A 188 -10.49 11.40 -8.14
CA PRO A 188 -10.47 12.10 -9.42
C PRO A 188 -9.62 11.39 -10.47
N ALA A 189 -10.17 11.26 -11.68
CA ALA A 189 -9.38 10.87 -12.84
C ALA A 189 -8.35 11.96 -13.18
N VAL A 190 -7.16 11.52 -13.59
CA VAL A 190 -6.04 12.36 -13.99
C VAL A 190 -5.79 12.23 -15.49
N TRP A 191 -5.21 13.27 -16.09
CA TRP A 191 -4.73 13.25 -17.47
C TRP A 191 -3.21 13.19 -17.44
N GLU A 192 -2.66 12.09 -17.94
CA GLU A 192 -1.22 11.94 -18.11
C GLU A 192 -0.75 12.76 -19.33
N GLU A 193 0.42 13.38 -19.22
CA GLU A 193 1.02 14.11 -20.33
C GLU A 193 1.24 13.17 -21.54
N GLY A 194 0.70 13.56 -22.70
CA GLY A 194 0.79 12.74 -23.92
C GLY A 194 -0.32 11.71 -24.10
N SER A 195 -1.21 11.54 -23.11
CA SER A 195 -2.40 10.68 -23.24
C SER A 195 -3.68 11.51 -23.42
N PRO A 196 -4.50 11.26 -24.45
CA PRO A 196 -5.81 11.90 -24.58
C PRO A 196 -6.86 11.27 -23.66
N ALA A 197 -6.57 10.11 -23.05
CA ALA A 197 -7.51 9.37 -22.21
C ALA A 197 -7.30 9.72 -20.73
N PRO A 198 -8.39 9.89 -19.95
CA PRO A 198 -8.27 9.95 -18.49
C PRO A 198 -7.79 8.61 -17.94
N GLY A 199 -7.18 8.64 -16.78
CA GLY A 199 -6.82 7.45 -16.02
C GLY A 199 -6.85 7.71 -14.54
N VAL A 200 -6.53 6.69 -13.76
CA VAL A 200 -6.71 6.65 -12.32
C VAL A 200 -5.34 6.62 -11.65
N ASP A 201 -5.03 7.59 -10.77
CA ASP A 201 -3.74 7.62 -10.07
C ASP A 201 -3.67 6.54 -8.99
N LEU A 202 -2.77 5.60 -9.19
CA LEU A 202 -2.58 4.45 -8.31
C LEU A 202 -2.03 4.83 -6.94
N GLY A 203 -1.41 6.01 -6.79
CA GLY A 203 -1.02 6.53 -5.48
C GLY A 203 -2.21 6.79 -4.57
N HIS A 204 -3.35 7.22 -5.14
CA HIS A 204 -4.59 7.42 -4.40
C HIS A 204 -5.24 6.07 -4.07
N ALA A 205 -5.28 5.14 -5.03
CA ALA A 205 -5.74 3.77 -4.82
C ALA A 205 -5.05 3.09 -3.63
N GLU A 206 -3.73 3.23 -3.55
CA GLU A 206 -2.94 2.62 -2.48
C GLU A 206 -3.18 3.31 -1.13
N ALA A 207 -3.37 4.64 -1.11
CA ALA A 207 -3.73 5.38 0.10
C ALA A 207 -5.11 4.97 0.64
N GLU A 208 -6.12 4.83 -0.23
CA GLU A 208 -7.46 4.36 0.15
C GLU A 208 -7.44 2.91 0.64
N LEU A 209 -6.64 2.05 0.00
CA LEU A 209 -6.39 0.70 0.51
C LEU A 209 -5.81 0.75 1.92
N MET A 210 -4.78 1.57 2.17
CA MET A 210 -4.14 1.66 3.49
C MET A 210 -5.10 2.17 4.56
N ALA A 211 -5.95 3.15 4.22
CA ALA A 211 -6.98 3.66 5.12
C ALA A 211 -8.00 2.57 5.49
N SER A 212 -8.54 1.89 4.48
CA SER A 212 -9.54 0.82 4.65
C SER A 212 -8.98 -0.38 5.41
N LEU A 213 -7.75 -0.79 5.06
CA LEU A 213 -7.05 -1.89 5.70
C LEU A 213 -6.76 -1.58 7.17
N SER A 214 -6.26 -0.38 7.48
CA SER A 214 -6.00 0.05 8.86
C SER A 214 -7.24 -0.05 9.73
N CYS A 215 -8.39 0.46 9.26
CA CYS A 215 -9.66 0.35 9.98
C CYS A 215 -10.03 -1.11 10.25
N ALA A 216 -10.00 -1.96 9.23
CA ALA A 216 -10.37 -3.38 9.34
C ALA A 216 -9.42 -4.18 10.26
N LEU A 217 -8.11 -3.91 10.19
CA LEU A 217 -7.09 -4.60 10.99
C LEU A 217 -7.11 -4.16 12.47
N LYS A 218 -7.39 -2.88 12.72
CA LYS A 218 -7.48 -2.33 14.07
C LYS A 218 -8.59 -2.99 14.90
N GLU A 219 -9.74 -3.25 14.29
CA GLU A 219 -10.84 -3.99 14.93
C GLU A 219 -10.44 -5.42 15.33
N GLN A 220 -9.43 -5.98 14.66
CA GLN A 220 -8.95 -7.35 14.84
C GLN A 220 -7.67 -7.42 15.70
N GLY A 221 -7.17 -6.26 16.15
CA GLY A 221 -5.92 -6.17 16.91
C GLY A 221 -4.69 -6.61 16.11
N ILE A 222 -4.71 -6.40 14.78
CA ILE A 222 -3.59 -6.67 13.89
C ILE A 222 -2.88 -5.35 13.59
N CYS A 223 -1.57 -5.30 13.82
CA CYS A 223 -0.75 -4.11 13.60
C CYS A 223 -0.37 -3.97 12.11
N LEU A 224 -0.59 -2.78 11.55
CA LEU A 224 -0.23 -2.44 10.17
C LEU A 224 1.10 -1.67 10.12
N LEU A 225 2.13 -2.30 9.54
CA LEU A 225 3.41 -1.69 9.24
C LEU A 225 3.44 -1.26 7.77
N VAL A 226 3.88 -0.02 7.49
CA VAL A 226 3.99 0.50 6.11
C VAL A 226 5.42 0.94 5.82
N GLU A 227 5.98 0.46 4.70
CA GLU A 227 7.16 1.02 4.05
C GLU A 227 6.71 1.81 2.81
N ASP A 228 7.04 3.11 2.75
CA ASP A 228 6.84 3.91 1.54
C ASP A 228 7.99 4.91 1.35
N GLY A 229 8.75 4.71 0.28
CA GLY A 229 9.88 5.52 -0.16
C GLY A 229 9.50 6.72 -1.05
N GLY A 230 8.26 6.74 -1.53
CA GLY A 230 7.79 7.55 -2.65
C GLY A 230 7.11 8.86 -2.27
N PRO A 231 6.73 9.66 -3.28
CA PRO A 231 6.10 10.97 -3.07
C PRO A 231 4.68 10.88 -2.47
N ALA A 232 4.03 9.71 -2.55
CA ALA A 232 2.72 9.45 -1.95
C ALA A 232 2.79 9.03 -0.47
N ALA A 233 4.00 8.86 0.09
CA ALA A 233 4.21 8.43 1.47
C ALA A 233 3.39 9.20 2.52
N PRO A 234 3.19 10.53 2.44
CA PRO A 234 2.34 11.25 3.40
C PRO A 234 0.91 10.71 3.52
N PHE A 235 0.37 10.11 2.45
CA PHE A 235 -0.99 9.59 2.39
C PHE A 235 -1.06 8.11 2.76
N THR A 236 -0.16 7.29 2.21
CA THR A 236 -0.10 5.84 2.46
C THR A 236 0.34 5.50 3.88
N THR A 237 1.22 6.32 4.48
CA THR A 237 1.73 6.10 5.84
C THR A 237 0.83 6.69 6.91
N TYR A 238 -0.16 7.51 6.58
CA TYR A 238 -0.96 8.24 7.58
C TYR A 238 -1.72 7.30 8.52
N TYR A 239 -2.28 6.21 7.98
CA TYR A 239 -3.10 5.25 8.73
C TYR A 239 -2.30 4.06 9.30
N ALA A 240 -0.99 4.01 9.09
CA ALA A 240 -0.14 2.94 9.62
C ALA A 240 0.02 3.05 11.14
N ASP A 241 0.09 1.91 11.84
CA ASP A 241 0.42 1.84 13.27
C ASP A 241 1.90 2.12 13.51
N ALA A 242 2.76 1.68 12.59
CA ALA A 242 4.19 1.91 12.58
C ALA A 242 4.74 1.98 11.15
N LEU A 243 5.88 2.64 10.98
CA LEU A 243 6.57 2.69 9.68
C LEU A 243 7.75 1.73 9.65
N VAL A 244 8.14 1.33 8.44
CA VAL A 244 9.35 0.55 8.21
C VAL A 244 10.33 1.36 7.37
N CYS A 245 11.59 1.38 7.79
CA CYS A 245 12.68 1.99 7.07
C CYS A 245 13.69 0.90 6.67
N ALA A 246 13.77 0.59 5.37
CA ALA A 246 14.76 -0.33 4.83
C ALA A 246 16.07 0.36 4.40
N SER A 247 16.14 1.69 4.50
CA SER A 247 17.29 2.49 4.06
C SER A 247 18.29 2.76 5.18
N ALA A 248 19.57 2.83 4.83
CA ALA A 248 20.64 3.35 5.68
C ALA A 248 21.07 4.79 5.31
N ASP A 249 20.38 5.41 4.33
CA ASP A 249 20.64 6.79 3.93
C ASP A 249 20.13 7.79 5.00
N PRO A 250 20.99 8.70 5.51
CA PRO A 250 20.60 9.65 6.55
C PRO A 250 19.46 10.60 6.19
N ALA A 251 19.27 10.94 4.91
CA ALA A 251 18.16 11.79 4.49
C ALA A 251 16.84 11.02 4.56
N GLU A 252 16.83 9.79 4.02
CA GLU A 252 15.67 8.91 4.08
C GLU A 252 15.27 8.54 5.51
N MET A 253 16.24 8.22 6.38
CA MET A 253 15.95 7.92 7.79
C MET A 253 15.26 9.09 8.49
N ARG A 254 15.72 10.33 8.27
CA ARG A 254 15.07 11.52 8.84
C ARG A 254 13.67 11.75 8.25
N ARG A 255 13.50 11.51 6.94
CA ARG A 255 12.19 11.61 6.28
C ARG A 255 11.20 10.62 6.87
N GLN A 256 11.59 9.35 7.03
CA GLN A 256 10.75 8.32 7.66
C GLN A 256 10.41 8.66 9.10
N ARG A 257 11.38 9.20 9.87
CA ARG A 257 11.09 9.66 11.24
C ARG A 257 10.05 10.79 11.26
N ALA A 258 10.17 11.75 10.35
CA ALA A 258 9.21 12.85 10.24
C ALA A 258 7.81 12.35 9.86
N LEU A 259 7.72 11.40 8.92
CA LEU A 259 6.47 10.74 8.52
C LEU A 259 5.81 9.99 9.68
N ALA A 260 6.60 9.26 10.48
CA ALA A 260 6.09 8.48 11.59
C ALA A 260 5.52 9.34 12.73
N GLY A 261 6.08 10.52 12.97
CA GLY A 261 5.70 11.34 14.12
C GLY A 261 5.94 10.58 15.44
N PRO A 262 4.92 10.40 16.30
CA PRO A 262 5.06 9.67 17.56
C PRO A 262 5.14 8.14 17.38
N ARG A 263 4.80 7.63 16.20
CA ARG A 263 4.77 6.19 15.93
C ARG A 263 6.17 5.60 15.85
N ALA A 264 6.26 4.29 16.08
CA ALA A 264 7.51 3.56 15.96
C ALA A 264 7.97 3.50 14.49
N VAL A 265 9.28 3.50 14.29
CA VAL A 265 9.91 3.20 12.99
C VAL A 265 10.75 1.95 13.17
N LEU A 266 10.36 0.86 12.52
CA LEU A 266 11.13 -0.38 12.46
C LEU A 266 12.23 -0.24 11.42
N TRP A 267 13.49 -0.47 11.82
CA TRP A 267 14.63 -0.41 10.90
C TRP A 267 15.06 -1.80 10.44
N THR A 268 15.08 -2.02 9.13
CA THR A 268 15.31 -3.34 8.51
C THR A 268 16.51 -3.38 7.58
N ALA A 269 17.28 -2.28 7.47
CA ALA A 269 18.46 -2.20 6.62
C ALA A 269 19.51 -3.26 6.97
N SER A 270 20.04 -3.95 5.96
CA SER A 270 20.93 -5.10 6.12
C SER A 270 22.44 -4.76 6.10
N ASP A 271 22.83 -3.57 5.63
CA ASP A 271 24.23 -3.15 5.55
C ASP A 271 24.47 -1.88 6.40
N LEU A 272 25.01 -2.08 7.60
CA LEU A 272 24.94 -1.09 8.67
C LEU A 272 26.32 -0.51 8.99
N GLY A 273 26.65 0.62 8.36
CA GLY A 273 27.75 1.48 8.81
C GLY A 273 27.50 2.00 10.24
N ALA A 274 28.57 2.25 11.01
CA ALA A 274 28.48 2.75 12.38
C ALA A 274 27.71 4.08 12.47
N GLU A 275 27.82 4.93 11.45
CA GLU A 275 27.10 6.20 11.33
C GLU A 275 25.58 6.01 11.24
N ALA A 276 25.11 5.10 10.38
CA ALA A 276 23.69 4.80 10.23
C ALA A 276 23.11 4.20 11.53
N LYS A 277 23.87 3.36 12.23
CA LYS A 277 23.46 2.84 13.55
C LYS A 277 23.32 3.95 14.59
N GLY A 278 24.30 4.86 14.65
CA GLY A 278 24.26 6.00 15.56
C GLY A 278 23.06 6.91 15.29
N LEU A 279 22.77 7.17 14.01
CA LEU A 279 21.60 7.96 13.62
C LEU A 279 20.28 7.23 13.94
N ALA A 280 20.19 5.92 13.72
CA ALA A 280 19.02 5.14 14.09
C ALA A 280 18.73 5.23 15.59
N ASP A 281 19.78 5.16 16.42
CA ASP A 281 19.67 5.32 17.87
C ASP A 281 19.24 6.73 18.28
N GLU A 282 19.78 7.77 17.63
CA GLU A 282 19.36 9.18 17.83
C GLU A 282 17.89 9.41 17.46
N LEU A 283 17.44 8.84 16.34
CA LEU A 283 16.06 8.97 15.86
C LEU A 283 15.07 8.07 16.61
N GLY A 284 15.56 7.17 17.48
CA GLY A 284 14.73 6.24 18.25
C GLY A 284 14.12 5.12 17.39
N PHE A 285 14.82 4.68 16.35
CA PHE A 285 14.36 3.57 15.51
C PHE A 285 14.38 2.25 16.30
N VAL A 286 13.31 1.49 16.14
CA VAL A 286 13.21 0.15 16.72
C VAL A 286 14.05 -0.79 15.86
N ARG A 287 15.02 -1.44 16.51
CA ARG A 287 15.84 -2.49 15.90
C ARG A 287 15.41 -3.82 16.51
N PRO A 288 15.10 -4.85 15.70
CA PRO A 288 14.87 -6.17 16.23
C PRO A 288 16.06 -6.66 17.03
N ALA A 289 15.83 -7.10 18.26
CA ALA A 289 16.87 -7.72 19.06
C ALA A 289 16.89 -9.21 18.72
N ARG A 290 17.93 -9.71 18.03
CA ARG A 290 18.19 -11.16 18.03
C ARG A 290 18.44 -11.58 19.48
N ILE A 291 17.46 -12.23 20.12
CA ILE A 291 17.74 -12.97 21.36
C ILE A 291 18.58 -14.17 20.93
N GLY A 292 19.88 -14.11 21.23
CA GLY A 292 20.70 -15.31 21.26
C GLY A 292 20.07 -16.27 22.25
N LYS A 293 19.85 -17.52 21.84
CA LYS A 293 19.47 -18.60 22.76
C LYS A 293 20.50 -18.62 23.89
N ASP A 294 20.06 -18.31 25.11
CA ASP A 294 20.72 -18.77 26.33
C ASP A 294 20.61 -20.30 26.41
#